data_AF-A0A4Q5X3P7-F1
#
_entry.id   AF-A0A4Q5X3P7-F1
#
_cell.length_a   1.000
_cell.length_b   1.000
_cell.length_c   1.000
_cell.angle_alpha   90.00
_cell.angle_beta   90.00
_cell.angle_gamma   90.00
#
_symmetry.space_group_name_H-M   'P 1'
#
loop_
_entity.id
_entity.type
_entity.pdbx_description
1 polymer ?
#
loop_
_entity_poly.entity_id
_entity_poly.type
_entity_poly.pdbx_seq_one_letter_code
_entity_poly.pdbx_strand_id
1 'polypeptide(L)'
;MSYFRSLSAALLSAVLTFSVVTASGCGTKAVGVDECRDIERARCRAGDPCGIIEDVAACERYYRDHCLHGLATKPPSGAVVDACVQVIEKAGRCASADPEALLGECDEEVSAEYWTVKTACDVVAHPELTTECAFLTDTPPETGTGGQGGQGASESAGGETSQGGAASE
;
A
#
# COMPACT_ATOMS: atom_id res chain seq x y z
N MET A 1 -0.62 -43.35 40.32
CA MET A 1 -0.99 -42.13 39.56
C MET A 1 0.07 -41.04 39.76
N SER A 2 1.31 -41.29 39.29
CA SER A 2 2.47 -40.41 39.60
C SER A 2 3.32 -40.04 38.38
N TYR A 3 2.92 -40.43 37.17
CA TYR A 3 3.70 -40.22 35.94
C TYR A 3 3.33 -38.96 35.15
N PHE A 4 2.22 -38.29 35.49
CA PHE A 4 1.73 -37.12 34.73
C PHE A 4 2.40 -35.78 35.08
N ARG A 5 3.18 -35.70 36.16
CA ARG A 5 3.82 -34.44 36.60
C ARG A 5 5.20 -34.19 36.01
N SER A 6 5.81 -35.19 35.36
CA SER A 6 7.21 -35.09 34.90
C SER A 6 7.35 -34.63 33.44
N LEU A 7 6.27 -34.60 32.66
CA LEU A 7 6.29 -34.21 31.23
C LEU A 7 6.17 -32.70 31.00
N SER A 8 5.69 -31.93 31.99
CA SER A 8 5.44 -30.49 31.83
C SER A 8 6.70 -29.62 31.91
N ALA A 9 7.79 -30.11 32.51
CA ALA A 9 9.00 -29.30 32.72
C ALA A 9 9.95 -29.27 31.50
N ALA A 10 9.95 -30.32 30.67
CA ALA A 10 10.88 -30.40 29.53
C ALA A 10 10.44 -29.58 28.30
N LEU A 11 9.15 -29.27 28.17
CA LEU A 11 8.61 -28.48 27.06
C LEU A 11 8.84 -26.97 27.22
N LEU A 12 9.09 -26.48 28.44
CA LEU A 12 9.31 -25.05 28.73
C LEU A 12 10.71 -24.56 28.34
N SER A 13 11.74 -25.42 28.34
CA SER A 13 13.11 -25.00 27.97
C SER A 13 13.36 -24.91 26.47
N ALA A 14 12.54 -25.55 25.62
CA ALA A 14 12.74 -25.53 24.17
C ALA A 14 12.18 -24.26 23.49
N VAL A 15 11.29 -23.51 24.14
CA VAL A 15 10.68 -22.29 23.58
C VAL A 15 11.56 -21.06 23.79
N LEU A 16 12.44 -21.07 24.79
CA LEU A 16 13.24 -19.89 25.16
C LEU A 16 14.47 -19.64 24.25
N THR A 17 14.93 -20.62 23.48
CA THR A 17 16.15 -20.47 22.65
C THR A 17 15.91 -20.02 21.21
N PHE A 18 14.66 -19.92 20.73
CA PHE A 18 14.36 -19.52 19.35
C PHE A 18 14.08 -18.01 19.16
N SER A 19 14.33 -17.18 20.17
CA SER A 19 13.89 -15.77 20.18
C SER A 19 14.93 -14.74 19.72
N VAL A 20 16.12 -15.13 19.26
CA VAL A 20 17.26 -14.18 19.11
C VAL A 20 17.66 -13.87 17.64
N VAL A 21 16.98 -14.41 16.61
CA VAL A 21 17.42 -14.27 15.20
C VAL A 21 16.33 -13.77 14.25
N THR A 22 15.64 -12.66 14.57
CA THR A 22 14.65 -12.05 13.63
C THR A 22 14.74 -10.52 13.50
N ALA A 23 15.82 -9.87 13.98
CA ALA A 23 15.90 -8.41 14.01
C ALA A 23 16.65 -7.74 12.84
N SER A 24 17.22 -8.50 11.90
CA SER A 24 17.96 -7.92 10.76
C SER A 24 17.32 -8.31 9.43
N GLY A 25 16.48 -7.43 8.86
CA GLY A 25 16.21 -7.51 7.42
C GLY A 25 14.95 -6.83 6.86
N CYS A 26 13.90 -6.59 7.62
CA CYS A 26 12.66 -5.98 7.08
C CYS A 26 12.73 -4.45 7.01
N GLY A 27 13.87 -3.89 6.61
CA GLY A 27 14.11 -2.45 6.50
C GLY A 27 14.45 -2.03 5.08
N THR A 28 13.79 -2.60 4.07
CA THR A 28 13.79 -1.97 2.75
C THR A 28 13.05 -0.66 2.93
N LYS A 29 13.71 0.47 2.69
CA LYS A 29 13.13 1.82 2.82
C LYS A 29 11.98 1.96 1.83
N ALA A 30 10.83 1.39 2.16
CA ALA A 30 9.62 1.51 1.37
C ALA A 30 9.27 3.00 1.30
N VAL A 31 9.15 3.49 0.09
CA VAL A 31 8.78 4.88 -0.21
C VAL A 31 7.38 4.84 -0.79
N GLY A 32 6.52 5.81 -0.43
CA GLY A 32 5.18 5.85 -1.00
C GLY A 32 4.18 4.90 -0.35
N VAL A 33 4.40 4.46 0.90
CA VAL A 33 3.51 3.48 1.56
C VAL A 33 2.11 4.05 1.76
N ASP A 34 2.02 5.30 2.22
CA ASP A 34 0.74 5.94 2.47
C ASP A 34 0.07 6.34 1.15
N GLU A 35 0.86 6.82 0.19
CA GLU A 35 0.43 7.13 -1.17
C GLU A 35 -0.16 5.88 -1.88
N CYS A 36 0.51 4.73 -1.77
CA CYS A 36 -0.02 3.44 -2.26
C CYS A 36 -1.36 3.11 -1.61
N ARG A 37 -1.46 3.28 -0.29
CA ARG A 37 -2.71 2.98 0.45
C ARG A 37 -3.86 3.88 0.03
N ASP A 38 -3.60 5.15 -0.24
CA ASP A 38 -4.64 6.10 -0.63
C ASP A 38 -5.14 5.79 -2.04
N ILE A 39 -4.24 5.49 -2.99
CA ILE A 39 -4.59 5.07 -4.35
C ILE A 39 -5.39 3.77 -4.32
N GLU A 40 -4.91 2.74 -3.64
CA GLU A 40 -5.57 1.44 -3.62
C GLU A 40 -6.90 1.47 -2.85
N ARG A 41 -7.03 2.32 -1.82
CA ARG A 41 -8.32 2.56 -1.17
C ARG A 41 -9.33 3.17 -2.14
N ALA A 42 -8.92 4.17 -2.93
CA ALA A 42 -9.78 4.76 -3.95
C ALA A 42 -10.23 3.70 -4.97
N ARG A 43 -9.30 2.87 -5.46
CA ARG A 43 -9.61 1.77 -6.39
C ARG A 43 -10.55 0.73 -5.80
N CYS A 44 -10.31 0.29 -4.57
CA CYS A 44 -11.18 -0.68 -3.89
C CYS A 44 -12.62 -0.18 -3.80
N ARG A 45 -12.83 1.10 -3.48
CA ARG A 45 -14.17 1.70 -3.37
C ARG A 45 -14.81 1.93 -4.73
N ALA A 46 -14.04 2.43 -5.69
CA ALA A 46 -14.52 2.68 -7.04
C ALA A 46 -14.80 1.37 -7.82
N GLY A 47 -14.18 0.25 -7.43
CA GLY A 47 -14.35 -1.05 -8.07
C GLY A 47 -15.67 -1.76 -7.76
N ASP A 48 -16.34 -1.41 -6.67
CA ASP A 48 -17.64 -1.98 -6.26
C ASP A 48 -18.75 -1.76 -7.31
N PRO A 49 -19.07 -0.51 -7.73
CA PRO A 49 -20.09 -0.28 -8.76
C PRO A 49 -19.73 -0.90 -10.11
N CYS A 50 -18.45 -1.12 -10.39
CA CYS A 50 -17.97 -1.77 -11.60
C CYS A 50 -18.02 -3.31 -11.55
N GLY A 51 -18.40 -3.91 -10.42
CA GLY A 51 -18.37 -5.37 -10.25
C GLY A 51 -16.96 -5.99 -10.27
N ILE A 52 -15.92 -5.17 -10.11
CA ILE A 52 -14.52 -5.61 -10.05
C ILE A 52 -14.21 -6.15 -8.64
N ILE A 53 -14.79 -5.50 -7.62
CA ILE A 53 -14.56 -5.80 -6.21
C ILE A 53 -15.91 -6.10 -5.54
N GLU A 54 -16.10 -7.34 -5.07
CA GLU A 54 -17.33 -7.73 -4.36
C GLU A 54 -17.28 -7.44 -2.84
N ASP A 55 -16.06 -7.36 -2.27
CA ASP A 55 -15.84 -7.06 -0.85
C ASP A 55 -14.77 -5.97 -0.70
N VAL A 56 -15.24 -4.71 -0.66
CA VAL A 56 -14.39 -3.52 -0.49
C VAL A 56 -13.55 -3.60 0.77
N ALA A 57 -14.09 -4.13 1.87
CA ALA A 57 -13.38 -4.21 3.13
C ALA A 57 -12.25 -5.26 3.07
N ALA A 58 -12.45 -6.37 2.36
CA ALA A 58 -11.38 -7.33 2.10
C ALA A 58 -10.29 -6.74 1.20
N CYS A 59 -10.68 -6.02 0.14
CA CYS A 59 -9.75 -5.31 -0.75
C CYS A 59 -8.88 -4.31 0.04
N GLU A 60 -9.49 -3.44 0.85
CA GLU A 60 -8.75 -2.45 1.66
C GLU A 60 -7.81 -3.12 2.67
N ARG A 61 -8.22 -4.23 3.31
CA ARG A 61 -7.34 -5.00 4.22
C ARG A 61 -6.15 -5.61 3.48
N TYR A 62 -6.38 -6.18 2.30
CA TYR A 62 -5.32 -6.75 1.47
C TYR A 62 -4.28 -5.67 1.10
N TYR A 63 -4.74 -4.53 0.58
CA TYR A 63 -3.82 -3.46 0.16
C TYR A 63 -3.18 -2.69 1.31
N ARG A 64 -3.80 -2.64 2.50
CA ARG A 64 -3.15 -2.11 3.71
C ARG A 64 -1.80 -2.81 3.98
N ASP A 65 -1.75 -4.12 3.73
CA ASP A 65 -0.58 -4.97 3.95
C ASP A 65 0.31 -5.04 2.70
N HIS A 66 -0.28 -5.13 1.50
CA HIS A 66 0.48 -5.14 0.23
C HIS A 66 1.27 -3.84 -0.01
N CYS A 67 0.71 -2.70 0.41
CA CYS A 67 1.38 -1.41 0.30
C CYS A 67 2.53 -1.21 1.29
N LEU A 68 2.81 -2.15 2.21
CA LEU A 68 3.99 -2.06 3.09
C LEU A 68 5.32 -2.08 2.33
N HIS A 69 5.30 -2.48 1.05
CA HIS A 69 6.44 -2.41 0.15
C HIS A 69 6.60 -1.04 -0.54
N GLY A 70 5.62 -0.14 -0.40
CA GLY A 70 5.62 1.16 -1.06
C GLY A 70 5.19 1.10 -2.52
N LEU A 71 5.44 2.19 -3.25
CA LEU A 71 5.23 2.26 -4.69
C LEU A 71 6.40 1.61 -5.45
N ALA A 72 6.11 1.02 -6.61
CA ALA A 72 7.13 0.45 -7.50
C ALA A 72 8.07 1.52 -8.09
N THR A 73 7.63 2.77 -8.07
CA THR A 73 8.31 3.93 -8.63
C THR A 73 8.68 4.91 -7.52
N LYS A 74 9.51 5.91 -7.83
CA LYS A 74 9.74 7.00 -6.87
C LYS A 74 8.40 7.71 -6.64
N PRO A 75 7.93 7.86 -5.40
CA PRO A 75 6.65 8.51 -5.14
C PRO A 75 6.64 9.91 -5.74
N PRO A 76 5.58 10.30 -6.44
CA PRO A 76 5.43 11.66 -6.92
C PRO A 76 5.13 12.59 -5.72
N SER A 77 4.89 13.88 -5.99
CA SER A 77 4.44 14.76 -4.92
C SER A 77 3.02 14.37 -4.46
N GLY A 78 2.67 14.70 -3.21
CA GLY A 78 1.32 14.45 -2.70
C GLY A 78 0.22 15.01 -3.60
N ALA A 79 0.44 16.19 -4.21
CA ALA A 79 -0.51 16.78 -5.15
C ALA A 79 -0.78 15.93 -6.40
N VAL A 80 0.23 15.18 -6.89
CA VAL A 80 0.04 14.25 -8.02
C VAL A 80 -0.72 13.01 -7.57
N VAL A 81 -0.42 12.49 -6.37
CA VAL A 81 -1.19 11.38 -5.77
C VAL A 81 -2.65 11.77 -5.57
N ASP A 82 -2.91 12.96 -5.03
CA ASP A 82 -4.26 13.48 -4.82
C ASP A 82 -5.03 13.63 -6.13
N ALA A 83 -4.36 14.04 -7.21
CA ALA A 83 -4.97 14.11 -8.53
C ALA A 83 -5.34 12.72 -9.06
N CYS A 84 -4.46 11.73 -8.88
CA CYS A 84 -4.73 10.34 -9.23
C CYS A 84 -5.89 9.74 -8.41
N VAL A 85 -5.91 9.97 -7.09
CA VAL A 85 -7.01 9.54 -6.22
C VAL A 85 -8.33 10.16 -6.68
N GLN A 86 -8.34 11.47 -6.97
CA GLN A 86 -9.52 12.16 -7.45
C GLN A 86 -10.04 11.61 -8.78
N VAL A 87 -9.16 11.27 -9.73
CA VAL A 87 -9.62 10.73 -11.02
C VAL A 87 -10.28 9.36 -10.87
N ILE A 88 -9.74 8.50 -9.98
CA ILE A 88 -10.32 7.19 -9.64
C ILE A 88 -11.67 7.37 -8.95
N GLU A 89 -11.78 8.27 -7.97
CA GLU A 89 -13.03 8.52 -7.26
C GLU A 89 -14.12 9.11 -8.17
N LYS A 90 -13.75 10.00 -9.09
CA LYS A 90 -14.65 10.55 -10.12
C LYS A 90 -15.19 9.46 -11.02
N ALA A 91 -14.30 8.59 -11.52
CA ALA A 91 -14.68 7.44 -12.33
C ALA A 91 -15.61 6.49 -11.54
N GLY A 92 -15.29 6.18 -10.29
CA GLY A 92 -16.15 5.36 -9.43
C GLY A 92 -17.54 5.95 -9.20
N ARG A 93 -17.64 7.28 -9.02
CA ARG A 93 -18.95 7.96 -8.92
C ARG A 93 -19.74 7.88 -10.22
N CYS A 94 -19.08 8.08 -11.36
CA CYS A 94 -19.73 7.94 -12.66
C CYS A 94 -20.23 6.50 -12.89
N ALA A 95 -19.40 5.50 -12.61
CA ALA A 95 -19.77 4.09 -12.69
C ALA A 95 -20.91 3.70 -11.72
N SER A 96 -21.02 4.38 -10.57
CA SER A 96 -22.13 4.15 -9.63
C SER A 96 -23.48 4.59 -10.19
N ALA A 97 -23.50 5.54 -11.14
CA ALA A 97 -24.71 5.96 -11.83
C ALA A 97 -25.03 5.02 -13.01
N ASP A 98 -24.02 4.66 -13.81
CA ASP A 98 -24.10 3.68 -14.89
C ASP A 98 -22.72 3.06 -15.13
N PRO A 99 -22.53 1.75 -14.87
CA PRO A 99 -21.23 1.07 -15.05
C PRO A 99 -20.72 1.07 -16.49
N GLU A 100 -21.62 1.23 -17.47
CA GLU A 100 -21.29 1.25 -18.90
C GLU A 100 -21.13 2.69 -19.43
N ALA A 101 -21.26 3.71 -18.57
CA ALA A 101 -21.12 5.11 -18.95
C ALA A 101 -19.78 5.36 -19.62
N LEU A 102 -19.84 6.03 -20.77
CA LEU A 102 -18.64 6.53 -21.43
C LEU A 102 -18.07 7.69 -20.62
N LEU A 103 -16.75 7.86 -20.64
CA LEU A 103 -16.10 8.94 -19.88
C LEU A 103 -16.62 10.35 -20.22
N GLY A 104 -17.06 10.57 -21.46
CA GLY A 104 -17.64 11.85 -21.89
C GLY A 104 -19.07 12.09 -21.41
N GLU A 105 -19.72 11.09 -20.80
CA GLU A 105 -21.07 11.19 -20.23
C GLU A 105 -21.03 11.48 -18.72
N CYS A 106 -19.86 11.39 -18.10
CA CYS A 106 -19.67 11.78 -16.71
C CYS A 106 -19.74 13.31 -16.58
N ASP A 107 -20.48 13.82 -15.58
CA ASP A 107 -20.63 15.26 -15.32
C ASP A 107 -19.29 15.98 -15.01
N GLU A 108 -18.25 15.21 -14.66
CA GLU A 108 -16.92 15.71 -14.35
C GLU A 108 -15.93 15.26 -15.43
N GLU A 109 -15.22 16.21 -16.05
CA GLU A 109 -14.18 15.90 -17.04
C GLU A 109 -13.08 15.04 -16.39
N VAL A 110 -12.89 13.84 -16.93
CA VAL A 110 -11.80 12.92 -16.60
C VAL A 110 -10.74 13.04 -17.69
N SER A 111 -9.51 13.41 -17.33
CA SER A 111 -8.42 13.53 -18.31
C SER A 111 -7.82 12.16 -18.65
N ALA A 112 -8.53 11.44 -19.52
CA ALA A 112 -8.02 10.19 -20.11
C ALA A 112 -7.35 10.50 -21.45
N GLU A 113 -6.21 9.85 -21.73
CA GLU A 113 -5.70 9.80 -23.09
C GLU A 113 -6.65 8.90 -23.92
N TYR A 114 -7.53 9.58 -24.65
CA TYR A 114 -8.81 9.17 -25.25
C TYR A 114 -8.89 7.89 -26.10
N TRP A 115 -7.82 7.11 -26.29
CA TRP A 115 -7.82 6.01 -27.26
C TRP A 115 -7.86 4.59 -26.67
N THR A 116 -7.49 4.38 -25.40
CA THR A 116 -7.54 3.05 -24.76
C THR A 116 -8.66 2.88 -23.73
N VAL A 117 -9.09 3.97 -23.11
CA VAL A 117 -10.06 3.97 -22.00
C VAL A 117 -11.39 4.52 -22.50
N LYS A 118 -12.46 3.73 -22.46
CA LYS A 118 -13.77 4.13 -23.01
C LYS A 118 -14.77 4.46 -21.92
N THR A 119 -14.76 3.65 -20.86
CA THR A 119 -15.75 3.70 -19.78
C THR A 119 -15.14 4.22 -18.48
N ALA A 120 -16.00 4.64 -17.54
CA ALA A 120 -15.57 4.94 -16.19
C ALA A 120 -14.90 3.73 -15.51
N CYS A 121 -15.42 2.51 -15.73
CA CYS A 121 -14.85 1.30 -15.16
C CYS A 121 -13.48 0.93 -15.74
N ASP A 122 -13.18 1.31 -16.99
CA ASP A 122 -11.83 1.16 -17.55
C ASP A 122 -10.81 2.01 -16.78
N VAL A 123 -11.16 3.24 -16.35
CA VAL A 123 -10.30 4.08 -15.50
C VAL A 123 -10.08 3.45 -14.13
N VAL A 124 -11.13 2.88 -13.52
CA VAL A 124 -11.01 2.22 -12.21
C VAL A 124 -10.11 1.00 -12.27
N ALA A 125 -10.27 0.18 -13.32
CA ALA A 125 -9.46 -1.01 -13.55
C ALA A 125 -7.99 -0.68 -13.85
N HIS A 126 -7.78 0.34 -14.69
CA HIS A 126 -6.49 0.73 -15.26
C HIS A 126 -6.20 2.22 -15.07
N PRO A 127 -6.05 2.69 -13.82
CA PRO A 127 -5.83 4.10 -13.55
C PRO A 127 -4.55 4.62 -14.21
N GLU A 128 -3.52 3.79 -14.37
CA GLU A 128 -2.27 4.11 -15.05
C GLU A 128 -2.42 4.65 -16.50
N LEU A 129 -3.58 4.44 -17.13
CA LEU A 129 -3.89 4.95 -18.46
C LEU A 129 -4.41 6.41 -18.45
N THR A 130 -4.60 6.99 -17.27
CA THR A 130 -4.92 8.42 -17.09
C THR A 130 -3.65 9.24 -16.92
N THR A 131 -3.70 10.53 -17.29
CA THR A 131 -2.53 11.41 -17.16
C THR A 131 -2.13 11.60 -15.69
N GLU A 132 -3.10 11.64 -14.77
CA GLU A 132 -2.87 11.87 -13.35
C GLU A 132 -2.18 10.67 -12.66
N CYS A 133 -2.41 9.45 -13.15
CA CYS A 133 -1.88 8.22 -12.55
C CYS A 133 -0.77 7.53 -13.38
N ALA A 134 -0.30 8.14 -14.47
CA ALA A 134 0.71 7.54 -15.35
C ALA A 134 2.00 7.10 -14.64
N PHE A 135 2.34 7.75 -13.52
CA PHE A 135 3.48 7.41 -12.67
C PHE A 135 3.44 5.99 -12.05
N LEU A 136 2.28 5.33 -12.07
CA LEU A 136 2.13 3.95 -11.59
C LEU A 136 2.86 2.94 -12.47
N THR A 137 3.07 3.26 -13.75
CA THR A 137 3.76 2.41 -14.72
C THR A 137 5.15 2.90 -15.13
N ASP A 138 5.58 4.05 -14.63
CA ASP A 138 6.90 4.60 -14.92
C ASP A 138 7.98 3.74 -14.25
N THR A 139 8.35 2.63 -14.87
CA THR A 139 9.44 1.79 -14.42
C THR A 139 10.67 2.70 -14.26
N PRO A 140 11.23 2.84 -13.04
CA PRO A 140 12.44 3.62 -12.87
C PRO A 140 13.49 3.06 -13.83
N PRO A 141 14.27 3.90 -14.52
CA PRO A 141 15.37 3.38 -15.33
C PRO A 141 16.23 2.49 -14.43
N GLU A 142 16.42 1.24 -14.84
CA GLU A 142 17.23 0.20 -14.19
C GLU A 142 18.63 0.75 -13.89
N THR A 143 18.77 1.46 -12.77
CA THR A 143 20.02 2.02 -12.27
C THR A 143 20.53 1.22 -11.08
N GLY A 144 20.00 -0.01 -10.92
CA GLY A 144 20.37 -0.96 -9.89
C GLY A 144 21.72 -1.60 -10.15
N THR A 145 22.80 -0.89 -9.81
CA THR A 145 24.04 -1.55 -9.39
C THR A 145 23.72 -2.28 -8.10
N GLY A 146 23.38 -3.57 -8.19
CA GLY A 146 23.04 -4.41 -7.04
C GLY A 146 24.05 -4.22 -5.92
N GLY A 147 23.58 -3.67 -4.79
CA GLY A 147 24.41 -3.27 -3.67
C GLY A 147 25.22 -4.44 -3.12
N GLN A 148 26.54 -4.31 -3.20
CA GLN A 148 27.49 -5.20 -2.56
C GLN A 148 27.29 -5.13 -1.05
N GLY A 149 26.95 -6.26 -0.42
CA GLY A 149 26.66 -6.36 1.00
C GLY A 149 27.76 -5.74 1.86
N GLY A 150 27.42 -4.67 2.56
CA GLY A 150 28.31 -3.97 3.48
C GLY A 150 28.69 -4.84 4.68
N GLN A 151 29.99 -5.03 4.88
CA GLN A 151 30.59 -5.58 6.08
C GLN A 151 30.78 -4.48 7.14
N GLY A 152 30.36 -4.75 8.38
CA GLY A 152 30.78 -4.05 9.61
C GLY A 152 30.08 -2.70 9.85
N ALA A 153 29.91 -2.23 11.09
CA ALA A 153 30.49 -2.62 12.37
C ALA A 153 29.48 -2.38 13.51
N SER A 154 29.57 -3.22 14.53
CA SER A 154 28.96 -3.01 15.84
C SER A 154 29.52 -1.74 16.48
N GLU A 155 28.67 -0.87 17.01
CA GLU A 155 28.97 -0.04 18.20
C GLU A 155 27.71 0.57 18.82
N SER A 156 27.28 -0.07 19.92
CA SER A 156 26.88 0.44 21.23
C SER A 156 26.05 1.73 21.43
N ALA A 157 25.05 1.52 22.30
CA ALA A 157 24.69 2.30 23.51
C ALA A 157 23.71 3.49 23.41
N GLY A 158 22.52 3.25 23.99
CA GLY A 158 22.04 3.98 25.17
C GLY A 158 21.42 5.36 24.94
N GLY A 159 20.11 5.47 25.15
CA GLY A 159 19.44 6.77 25.20
C GLY A 159 17.96 6.66 25.55
N GLU A 160 17.66 6.32 26.80
CA GLU A 160 16.35 6.52 27.41
C GLU A 160 16.10 8.03 27.57
N THR A 161 15.03 8.58 27.02
CA THR A 161 14.51 9.88 27.49
C THR A 161 12.99 9.90 27.41
N SER A 162 12.41 9.58 28.56
CA SER A 162 11.04 9.91 28.95
C SER A 162 10.93 11.42 29.11
N GLN A 163 9.93 12.07 28.48
CA GLN A 163 9.42 13.34 28.98
C GLN A 163 7.95 13.52 28.58
N GLY A 164 7.08 13.46 29.59
CA GLY A 164 5.68 13.82 29.48
C GLY A 164 5.45 15.33 29.54
N GLY A 165 4.26 15.74 29.09
CA GLY A 165 3.66 17.06 29.29
C GLY A 165 2.27 17.01 28.65
N ALA A 166 1.19 16.88 29.43
CA ALA A 166 0.50 17.88 30.23
C ALA A 166 -0.53 18.69 29.39
N ALA A 167 -1.73 18.74 29.96
CA ALA A 167 -2.97 19.29 29.44
C ALA A 167 -2.99 20.83 29.32
N SER A 168 -4.02 21.33 28.61
CA SER A 168 -4.80 22.59 28.72
C SER A 168 -5.28 22.93 27.29
N GLU A 169 -6.53 23.27 26.97
CA GLU A 169 -7.66 23.88 27.69
C GLU A 169 -9.00 23.28 27.24
#